data_AF-A0A967HBZ7-F1
#
_entry.id   AF-A0A967HBZ7-F1
#
_cell.length_a   1.000
_cell.length_b   1.000
_cell.length_c   1.000
_cell.angle_alpha   90.00
_cell.angle_beta   90.00
_cell.angle_gamma   90.00
#
_symmetry.space_group_name_H-M   'P 1'
#
loop_
_entity.id
_entity.type
_entity.pdbx_description
1 polymer ?
#
loop_
_entity_poly.entity_id
_entity_poly.type
_entity_poly.pdbx_seq_one_letter_code
_entity_poly.pdbx_strand_id
1 'polypeptide(L)' 'GGRPEEERVRLPDPAGQARTWAGAGFRALHVVDLDAALGTGSNRDAVTAIVQAVDVPVQVGGGVRDRSAV' A
#
# COMPACT_ATOMS: atom_id res chain seq x y z
N GLY A 1 14.95 -3.17 -10.03
CA GLY A 1 14.60 -2.66 -8.68
C GLY A 1 14.27 -1.18 -8.82
N GLY A 2 13.31 -0.68 -8.04
CA GLY A 2 12.96 0.74 -8.02
C GLY A 2 13.99 1.56 -7.24
N ARG A 3 14.13 2.84 -7.60
CA ARG A 3 14.99 3.82 -6.92
C ARG A 3 14.10 4.83 -6.19
N PRO A 4 14.14 4.89 -4.85
CA PRO A 4 13.30 5.82 -4.08
C PRO A 4 13.47 7.28 -4.50
N GLU A 5 14.70 7.67 -4.87
CA GLU A 5 15.06 9.00 -5.38
C GLU A 5 14.43 9.35 -6.74
N GLU A 6 13.84 8.38 -7.43
CA GLU A 6 13.15 8.55 -8.71
C GLU A 6 11.62 8.45 -8.56
N GLU A 7 11.06 8.79 -7.39
CA GLU A 7 9.60 8.92 -7.20
C GLU A 7 9.01 9.87 -8.26
N ARG A 8 8.06 9.37 -9.05
CA ARG A 8 7.44 10.16 -10.13
C ARG A 8 6.04 10.65 -9.80
N VAL A 9 5.31 9.90 -8.99
CA VAL A 9 3.89 10.14 -8.73
C VAL A 9 3.61 9.90 -7.26
N ARG A 10 3.04 10.93 -6.64
CA ARG A 10 2.50 10.87 -5.29
C ARG A 10 1.01 11.20 -5.34
N LEU A 11 0.17 10.27 -4.88
CA LEU A 11 -1.27 10.50 -4.77
C LEU A 11 -1.62 10.82 -3.31
N PRO A 12 -2.44 11.84 -3.06
CA PRO A 12 -2.75 12.29 -1.70
C PRO A 12 -3.72 11.38 -0.95
N ASP A 13 -4.61 10.66 -1.66
CA ASP A 13 -5.57 9.71 -1.07
C ASP A 13 -5.34 8.29 -1.65
N PRO A 14 -4.41 7.50 -1.08
CA PRO A 14 -4.16 6.13 -1.53
C PRO A 14 -5.39 5.22 -1.36
N ALA A 15 -6.23 5.45 -0.34
CA ALA A 15 -7.46 4.69 -0.15
C ALA A 15 -8.50 5.02 -1.24
N GLY A 16 -8.61 6.28 -1.64
CA GLY A 16 -9.42 6.72 -2.78
C GLY A 16 -8.97 6.12 -4.10
N GLN A 17 -7.65 6.00 -4.30
CA GLN A 17 -7.12 5.30 -5.46
C GLN A 17 -7.50 3.81 -5.45
N ALA A 18 -7.42 3.15 -4.29
CA ALA A 18 -7.85 1.77 -4.13
C ALA A 18 -9.34 1.57 -4.47
N ARG A 19 -10.23 2.45 -3.98
CA ARG A 19 -11.66 2.45 -4.34
C ARG A 19 -11.89 2.59 -5.84
N THR A 20 -11.14 3.49 -6.48
CA THR A 20 -11.24 3.73 -7.92
C THR A 20 -10.89 2.46 -8.71
N TRP A 21 -9.83 1.76 -8.32
CA TRP A 21 -9.45 0.50 -8.96
C TRP A 21 -10.45 -0.63 -8.68
N ALA A 22 -10.88 -0.81 -7.44
CA ALA A 22 -11.90 -1.81 -7.13
C ALA A 22 -13.19 -1.56 -7.93
N GLY A 23 -13.64 -0.30 -8.01
CA GLY A 23 -14.81 0.11 -8.81
C GLY A 23 -14.63 -0.07 -10.32
N ALA A 24 -13.39 -0.04 -10.83
CA ALA A 24 -13.07 -0.34 -12.23
C ALA A 24 -13.06 -1.85 -12.56
N GLY A 25 -13.33 -2.71 -11.57
CA GLY A 25 -13.44 -4.16 -11.75
C GLY A 25 -12.16 -4.94 -11.45
N PHE A 26 -11.13 -4.31 -10.88
CA PHE A 26 -9.96 -5.03 -10.39
C PHE A 26 -10.34 -5.91 -9.19
N ARG A 27 -9.89 -7.16 -9.20
CA ARG A 27 -10.32 -8.20 -8.26
C ARG A 27 -9.36 -8.44 -7.09
N ALA A 28 -8.20 -7.78 -7.10
CA ALA A 28 -7.22 -7.82 -6.04
C ALA A 28 -6.29 -6.60 -6.14
N LEU A 29 -5.74 -6.17 -5.01
CA LEU A 29 -4.76 -5.10 -4.95
C LEU A 29 -3.45 -5.61 -4.32
N HIS A 30 -2.32 -5.15 -4.85
CA HIS A 30 -1.00 -5.39 -4.25
C HIS A 30 -0.40 -4.05 -3.80
N VAL A 31 -0.10 -3.94 -2.51
CA VAL A 31 0.41 -2.73 -1.86
C VAL A 31 1.78 -3.03 -1.28
N VAL A 32 2.74 -2.14 -1.49
CA VAL A 32 4.09 -2.24 -0.93
C VAL A 32 4.39 -1.02 -0.08
N ASP A 33 4.62 -1.21 1.22
CA ASP A 33 5.12 -0.18 2.13
C ASP A 33 6.64 -0.02 1.92
N LEU A 34 7.01 0.99 1.14
CA LEU A 34 8.41 1.26 0.82
C LEU A 34 9.20 1.80 2.02
N ASP A 35 8.57 2.56 2.92
CA ASP A 35 9.26 3.06 4.12
C ASP A 35 9.62 1.91 5.07
N ALA A 36 8.69 0.96 5.23
CA ALA A 36 8.97 -0.27 5.97
C ALA A 36 10.01 -1.15 5.27
N ALA A 37 9.98 -1.24 3.92
CA ALA A 37 10.96 -2.00 3.16
C ALA A 37 12.38 -1.43 3.29
N LEU A 38 12.51 -0.09 3.27
CA LEU A 38 13.78 0.62 3.37
C LEU A 38 14.24 0.83 4.83
N GLY A 39 13.36 0.58 5.81
CA GLY A 39 13.67 0.78 7.22
C GLY A 39 13.70 2.24 7.65
N THR A 40 13.05 3.12 6.88
CA THR A 40 12.96 4.57 7.12
C THR A 40 11.74 4.96 7.93
N GLY A 41 10.79 4.05 8.11
CA GLY A 41 9.54 4.30 8.84
C GLY A 41 8.51 3.21 8.56
N SER A 42 7.23 3.58 8.64
CA SER A 42 6.13 2.71 8.23
C SER A 42 4.90 3.54 7.84
N ASN A 43 4.19 3.06 6.81
CA ASN A 43 2.93 3.62 6.31
C ASN A 43 1.71 2.79 6.76
N ARG A 44 1.77 2.14 7.94
CA ARG A 44 0.70 1.26 8.47
C ARG A 44 -0.69 1.89 8.44
N ASP A 45 -0.83 3.15 8.79
CA ASP A 45 -2.14 3.82 8.79
C ASP A 45 -2.72 3.95 7.37
N ALA A 46 -1.88 4.30 6.39
CA ALA A 46 -2.28 4.40 4.99
C ALA A 46 -2.63 3.02 4.41
N VAL A 47 -1.83 2.00 4.73
CA VAL A 47 -2.11 0.60 4.34
C VAL A 47 -3.44 0.12 4.95
N THR A 48 -3.66 0.40 6.24
CA THR A 48 -4.91 0.05 6.93
C THR A 48 -6.11 0.73 6.28
N ALA A 49 -5.99 2.02 5.94
CA ALA A 49 -7.03 2.76 5.24
C ALA A 49 -7.33 2.16 3.84
N ILE A 50 -6.33 1.69 3.11
CA ILE A 50 -6.53 0.99 1.83
C ILE A 50 -7.30 -0.33 2.05
N VAL A 51 -6.86 -1.16 3.00
CA VAL A 51 -7.49 -2.45 3.29
C VAL A 51 -8.94 -2.29 3.71
N GLN A 52 -9.25 -1.28 4.52
CA GLN A 52 -10.62 -0.99 4.96
C GLN A 52 -11.50 -0.37 3.87
N ALA A 53 -10.91 0.22 2.81
CA ALA A 53 -11.67 0.94 1.80
C ALA A 53 -12.22 0.06 0.68
N VAL A 54 -11.83 -1.21 0.58
CA VAL A 54 -12.20 -2.11 -0.52
C VAL A 54 -12.57 -3.50 -0.03
N ASP A 55 -13.52 -4.15 -0.71
CA ASP A 55 -13.94 -5.53 -0.41
C ASP A 55 -13.11 -6.60 -1.16
N VAL A 56 -12.15 -6.18 -2.00
CA VAL A 56 -11.29 -7.10 -2.74
C VAL A 56 -10.06 -7.50 -1.91
N PRO A 57 -9.52 -8.71 -2.09
CA PRO A 57 -8.30 -9.12 -1.41
C PRO A 57 -7.14 -8.15 -1.63
N VAL A 58 -6.48 -7.75 -0.55
CA VAL A 58 -5.30 -6.87 -0.58
C VAL A 58 -4.08 -7.65 -0.07
N GLN A 59 -3.05 -7.76 -0.91
CA GLN A 59 -1.75 -8.28 -0.53
C GLN A 59 -0.83 -7.13 -0.14
N VAL A 60 -0.41 -7.09 1.13
CA VAL A 60 0.54 -6.11 1.65
C VAL A 60 1.95 -6.72 1.69
N GLY A 61 2.93 -6.00 1.17
CA GLY A 61 4.36 -6.29 1.32
C GLY A 61 5.12 -5.06 1.81
N GLY A 62 6.41 -5.23 2.13
CA GLY A 62 7.27 -4.15 2.61
C GLY A 62 7.57 -4.28 4.10
N GLY A 63 8.81 -4.67 4.43
CA GLY A 63 9.30 -4.65 5.80
C GLY A 63 8.65 -5.62 6.80
N VAL A 64 7.93 -6.65 6.35
CA VAL A 64 7.37 -7.70 7.23
C VAL A 64 8.52 -8.44 7.92
N ARG A 65 8.88 -7.99 9.12
CA ARG A 65 9.98 -8.52 9.94
C ARG A 65 9.48 -9.12 11.25
N ASP A 66 8.24 -8.83 11.66
CA ASP A 66 7.65 -9.28 12.91
C ASP A 66 6.11 -9.38 12.82
N ARG A 67 5.48 -10.06 13.78
CA ARG A 67 4.03 -10.32 13.83
C ARG A 67 3.16 -9.07 14.08
N SER A 68 3.74 -7.95 14.52
CA SER A 68 3.02 -6.67 14.63
C SER A 68 2.94 -5.92 13.29
N ALA A 69 3.65 -6.40 12.26
CA ALA A 69 3.63 -5.84 10.91
C ALA A 69 2.45 -6.35 10.06
N VAL A 70 1.60 -7.23 10.60
CA VAL A 70 0.40 -7.79 9.98
C VAL A 70 -0.83 -7.56 10.84
#